data_AF-A0A5E4D8F6-F1
#
_entry.id   AF-A0A5E4D8F6-F1
#
_cell.length_a   1.000
_cell.length_b   1.000
_cell.length_c   1.000
_cell.angle_alpha   90.00
_cell.angle_beta   90.00
_cell.angle_gamma   90.00
#
_symmetry.space_group_name_H-M   'P 1'
#
loop_
_entity.id
_entity.type
_entity.pdbx_description
1 polymer ?
#
loop_
_entity_poly.entity_id
_entity_poly.type
_entity_poly.pdbx_seq_one_letter_code
_entity_poly.pdbx_strand_id
1 'polypeptide(L)'
;MGNEHLEVTELLLKKENLARVGDALLLAISKDYVHIVEAILNHPAFPQCQRLTLSPLEQELQDDDFYAYDEDGTRFSHDITPIILVAHCQEYKIVHILLLKGARIKRPHDYFCKCT
;
A
#
# COMPACT_ATOMS: atom_id res chain seq x y z
N MET A 1 18.31 -2.93 -16.20
CA MET A 1 18.39 -3.56 -14.86
C MET A 1 17.85 -2.53 -13.89
N GLY A 2 16.64 -2.76 -13.39
CA GLY A 2 15.87 -1.78 -12.63
C GLY A 2 16.52 -1.47 -11.29
N ASN A 3 16.31 -0.25 -10.81
CA ASN A 3 16.77 0.28 -9.52
C ASN A 3 16.11 -0.43 -8.32
N GLU A 4 16.28 -1.75 -8.19
CA GLU A 4 15.84 -2.54 -7.05
C GLU A 4 16.96 -2.57 -5.99
N HIS A 5 17.14 -1.45 -5.29
CA HIS A 5 18.18 -1.31 -4.27
C HIS A 5 17.65 -1.72 -2.89
N LEU A 6 17.40 -3.02 -2.69
CA LEU A 6 16.85 -3.57 -1.45
C LEU A 6 17.63 -3.11 -0.20
N GLU A 7 18.97 -3.21 -0.24
CA GLU A 7 19.83 -2.82 0.89
C GLU A 7 19.66 -1.34 1.28
N VAL A 8 19.49 -0.46 0.28
CA VAL A 8 19.26 0.97 0.51
C VAL A 8 17.86 1.18 1.09
N THR A 9 16.85 0.48 0.57
CA THR A 9 15.49 0.53 1.10
C THR A 9 15.45 0.09 2.57
N GLU A 10 16.08 -1.03 2.91
CA GLU A 10 16.16 -1.51 4.29
C GLU A 10 16.87 -0.53 5.23
N LEU A 11 17.93 0.12 4.75
CA LEU A 11 18.63 1.15 5.53
C LEU A 11 17.72 2.37 5.78
N LEU A 12 16.99 2.82 4.76
CA LEU A 12 16.07 3.95 4.86
C LEU A 12 14.88 3.66 5.78
N LEU A 13 14.36 2.43 5.75
CA LEU A 13 13.26 1.99 6.63
C LEU A 13 13.63 1.98 8.12
N LYS A 14 14.92 2.07 8.48
CA LYS A 14 15.35 2.23 9.88
C LYS A 14 15.18 3.66 10.39
N LYS A 15 14.97 4.63 9.50
CA LYS A 15 14.78 6.03 9.88
C LYS A 15 13.40 6.22 10.51
N GLU A 16 13.38 6.83 11.69
CA GLU A 16 12.12 7.23 12.32
C GLU A 16 11.40 8.31 11.50
N ASN A 17 10.07 8.33 11.56
CA ASN A 17 9.21 9.31 10.91
C ASN A 17 9.39 9.39 9.38
N LEU A 18 9.66 8.25 8.74
CA LEU A 18 9.64 8.16 7.29
C LEU A 18 8.20 8.39 6.79
N ALA A 19 7.99 9.45 6.02
CA ALA A 19 6.72 9.75 5.36
C ALA A 19 6.57 8.94 4.05
N ARG A 20 5.35 8.91 3.49
CA ARG A 20 5.06 8.35 2.16
C ARG A 20 5.41 6.87 1.96
N VAL A 21 5.46 6.12 3.07
CA VAL A 21 5.77 4.67 3.04
C VAL A 21 4.69 3.88 2.28
N GLY A 22 3.44 4.36 2.30
CA GLY A 22 2.34 3.80 1.52
C GLY A 22 2.54 3.97 0.02
N ASP A 23 2.97 5.14 -0.47
CA ASP A 23 3.29 5.33 -1.89
C ASP A 23 4.43 4.42 -2.34
N ALA A 24 5.48 4.29 -1.52
CA ALA A 24 6.59 3.39 -1.78
C ALA A 24 6.13 1.92 -1.92
N LEU A 25 5.18 1.49 -1.08
CA LEU A 25 4.56 0.16 -1.17
C LEU A 25 3.82 -0.02 -2.50
N LEU A 26 2.97 0.94 -2.88
CA LEU A 26 2.20 0.84 -4.14
C LEU A 26 3.12 0.81 -5.37
N LEU A 27 4.19 1.60 -5.36
CA LEU A 27 5.20 1.56 -6.40
C LEU A 27 5.90 0.20 -6.46
N ALA A 28 6.34 -0.35 -5.33
CA ALA A 28 6.99 -1.66 -5.27
C ALA A 28 6.09 -2.78 -5.80
N ILE A 29 4.79 -2.75 -5.47
CA ILE A 29 3.77 -3.67 -6.01
C ILE A 29 3.67 -3.53 -7.53
N SER A 30 3.59 -2.29 -8.05
CA SER A 30 3.46 -2.04 -9.49
C SER A 30 4.67 -2.49 -10.32
N LYS A 31 5.81 -2.73 -9.65
CA LYS A 31 7.07 -3.18 -10.25
C LYS A 31 7.42 -4.63 -9.95
N ASP A 32 6.58 -5.34 -9.20
CA ASP A 32 6.82 -6.72 -8.75
C ASP A 32 8.12 -6.89 -7.92
N TYR A 33 8.47 -5.89 -7.11
CA TYR A 33 9.63 -5.98 -6.22
C TYR A 33 9.26 -6.71 -4.92
N VAL A 34 9.12 -8.03 -4.99
CA VAL A 34 8.62 -8.87 -3.89
C VAL A 34 9.39 -8.65 -2.59
N HIS A 35 10.73 -8.60 -2.63
CA HIS A 35 11.53 -8.43 -1.42
C HIS A 35 11.42 -7.03 -0.82
N ILE A 36 11.30 -6.00 -1.66
CA ILE A 36 11.05 -4.64 -1.19
C ILE A 36 9.67 -4.53 -0.55
N VAL A 37 8.65 -5.18 -1.13
CA VAL A 37 7.31 -5.26 -0.54
C VAL A 37 7.38 -5.91 0.85
N GLU A 38 8.07 -7.04 0.99
CA GLU A 38 8.25 -7.70 2.30
C GLU A 38 8.96 -6.80 3.32
N ALA A 39 10.04 -6.12 2.91
CA ALA A 39 10.76 -5.20 3.76
C ALA A 39 9.88 -4.04 4.24
N ILE A 40 9.12 -3.42 3.32
CA ILE A 40 8.19 -2.32 3.64
C ILE A 40 7.07 -2.79 4.56
N LEU A 41 6.49 -3.98 4.34
CA LEU A 41 5.41 -4.53 5.17
C LEU A 41 5.85 -4.96 6.59
N ASN A 42 7.16 -5.00 6.83
CA ASN A 42 7.73 -5.20 8.16
C ASN A 42 8.01 -3.87 8.88
N HIS A 43 7.82 -2.73 8.22
CA HIS A 43 7.99 -1.42 8.81
C HIS A 43 6.92 -1.14 9.89
N PRO A 44 7.27 -0.50 11.02
CA PRO A 44 6.33 -0.20 12.11
C PRO A 44 5.14 0.68 11.72
N ALA A 45 5.16 1.35 10.57
CA ALA A 45 4.03 2.13 10.04
C ALA A 45 2.85 1.27 9.54
N PHE A 46 2.99 -0.07 9.52
CA PHE A 46 1.89 -1.00 9.25
C PHE A 46 1.45 -1.81 10.49
N PRO A 47 1.31 -1.20 11.69
CA PRO A 47 0.88 -1.98 12.84
C PRO A 47 -0.59 -2.34 12.61
N GLN A 48 -0.91 -3.63 12.63
CA GLN A 48 -2.28 -4.16 12.58
C GLN A 48 -3.00 -4.05 11.23
N CYS A 49 -2.29 -3.82 10.13
CA CYS A 49 -2.82 -3.96 8.76
C CYS A 49 -3.99 -3.03 8.40
N GLN A 50 -4.36 -2.10 9.29
CA GLN A 50 -5.45 -1.16 9.10
C GLN A 50 -5.20 -0.31 7.83
N ARG A 51 -3.96 0.15 7.64
CA ARG A 51 -3.52 0.89 6.45
C ARG A 51 -3.47 0.08 5.16
N LEU A 52 -3.53 -1.25 5.24
CA LEU A 52 -3.62 -2.12 4.05
C LEU A 52 -5.07 -2.35 3.60
N THR A 53 -6.03 -2.12 4.50
CA THR A 53 -7.46 -2.36 4.27
C THR A 53 -8.25 -1.11 3.95
N LEU A 54 -7.70 0.06 4.29
CA LEU A 54 -8.30 1.35 3.99
C LEU A 54 -7.79 1.86 2.64
N SER A 55 -8.68 2.47 1.85
CA SER A 55 -8.27 3.19 0.64
C SER A 55 -7.61 4.52 1.02
N PRO A 56 -6.77 5.10 0.12
CA PRO A 56 -6.27 6.45 0.32
C PRO A 56 -7.37 7.46 0.66
N LEU A 57 -8.56 7.37 0.05
CA LEU A 57 -9.71 8.22 0.38
C LEU A 57 -10.21 8.03 1.82
N GLU A 58 -10.32 6.78 2.29
CA GLU A 58 -10.71 6.48 3.67
C GLU A 58 -9.65 6.95 4.69
N GLN A 59 -8.39 7.10 4.25
CA GLN A 59 -7.26 7.54 5.07
C GLN A 59 -6.99 9.04 5.04
N GLU A 60 -7.46 9.77 4.03
CA GLU A 60 -7.36 11.24 3.99
C GLU A 60 -8.02 11.88 5.23
N LEU A 61 -9.03 11.21 5.80
CA LEU A 61 -9.63 11.58 7.09
C LEU A 61 -8.66 11.51 8.29
N GLN A 62 -7.51 10.85 8.14
CA GLN A 62 -6.47 10.72 9.15
C GLN A 62 -5.31 11.72 8.98
N ASP A 63 -5.38 12.59 7.95
CA ASP A 63 -4.42 13.69 7.69
C ASP A 63 -2.95 13.26 7.76
N ASP A 64 -2.62 12.14 7.10
CA ASP A 64 -1.24 11.69 6.99
C ASP A 64 -0.81 11.49 5.53
N ASP A 65 0.35 12.04 5.17
CA ASP A 65 0.95 11.96 3.82
C ASP A 65 1.40 10.53 3.47
N PHE A 66 0.68 9.49 3.90
CA PHE A 66 1.13 8.11 3.81
C PHE A 66 1.11 7.57 2.39
N TYR A 67 0.06 7.88 1.62
CA TYR A 67 -0.07 7.52 0.21
C TYR A 67 0.17 8.68 -0.76
N ALA A 68 0.51 9.87 -0.24
CA ALA A 68 0.87 11.02 -1.05
C ALA A 68 2.15 10.73 -1.84
N TYR A 69 2.13 11.06 -3.13
CA TYR A 69 3.29 10.97 -4.01
C TYR A 69 4.07 12.28 -3.97
N ASP A 70 3.37 13.39 -4.17
CA ASP A 70 3.83 14.77 -4.12
C ASP A 70 2.74 15.67 -3.50
N GLU A 71 2.86 16.99 -3.68
CA GLU A 71 1.88 17.96 -3.18
C GLU A 71 0.58 17.96 -3.99
N ASP A 72 0.57 17.31 -5.16
CA ASP A 72 -0.55 17.29 -6.10
C ASP A 72 -1.44 16.04 -5.95
N GLY A 73 -1.05 15.06 -5.11
CA GLY A 73 -1.92 13.98 -4.66
C GLY A 73 -1.29 12.59 -4.63
N THR A 74 -2.10 11.56 -4.90
CA THR A 74 -1.70 10.15 -4.83
C THR A 74 -1.30 9.61 -6.21
N ARG A 75 -0.35 8.66 -6.25
CA ARG A 75 0.13 8.06 -7.50
C ARG A 75 -0.93 7.27 -8.27
N PHE A 76 -1.85 6.63 -7.55
CA PHE A 76 -2.96 5.86 -8.09
C PHE A 76 -4.28 6.49 -7.66
N SER A 77 -5.39 6.04 -8.25
CA SER A 77 -6.74 6.47 -7.81
C SER A 77 -6.92 6.25 -6.31
N HIS A 78 -7.62 7.17 -5.65
CA HIS A 78 -7.86 7.15 -4.20
C HIS A 78 -8.66 5.93 -3.71
N ASP A 79 -9.25 5.15 -4.62
CA ASP A 79 -9.94 3.89 -4.32
C ASP A 79 -9.02 2.66 -4.38
N ILE A 80 -7.79 2.81 -4.88
CA ILE A 80 -6.83 1.71 -5.04
C ILE A 80 -6.14 1.44 -3.71
N THR A 81 -6.52 0.33 -3.08
CA THR A 81 -5.78 -0.27 -1.96
C THR A 81 -4.65 -1.17 -2.47
N PRO A 82 -3.64 -1.49 -1.63
CA PRO A 82 -2.56 -2.40 -2.02
C PRO A 82 -3.03 -3.76 -2.55
N ILE A 83 -4.09 -4.33 -1.95
CA ILE A 83 -4.65 -5.63 -2.36
C ILE A 83 -5.39 -5.55 -3.71
N ILE A 84 -6.00 -4.40 -4.03
CA ILE A 84 -6.62 -4.16 -5.34
C ILE A 84 -5.52 -4.02 -6.40
N LEU A 85 -4.48 -3.23 -6.12
CA LEU A 85 -3.38 -3.01 -7.06
C LEU A 85 -2.68 -4.32 -7.44
N VAL A 86 -2.33 -5.15 -6.46
CA VAL A 86 -1.67 -6.44 -6.77
C VAL A 86 -2.58 -7.37 -7.57
N ALA A 87 -3.90 -7.32 -7.36
CA ALA A 87 -4.84 -8.12 -8.14
C ALA A 87 -4.86 -7.68 -9.62
N HIS A 88 -4.70 -6.38 -9.89
CA HIS A 88 -4.52 -5.87 -11.25
C HIS A 88 -3.19 -6.31 -11.88
N CYS A 89 -2.11 -6.35 -11.10
CA CYS A 89 -0.79 -6.80 -11.55
C CYS A 89 -0.70 -8.32 -11.74
N GLN A 90 -1.64 -9.10 -11.19
CA GLN A 90 -1.65 -10.57 -11.22
C GLN A 90 -0.46 -11.24 -10.49
N GLU A 91 0.12 -10.55 -9.51
CA GLU A 91 1.31 -11.03 -8.78
C GLU A 91 0.97 -11.91 -7.58
N TYR A 92 0.97 -13.23 -7.79
CA TYR A 92 0.47 -14.19 -6.81
C TYR A 92 1.23 -14.16 -5.46
N LYS A 93 2.54 -13.91 -5.48
CA LYS A 93 3.36 -13.89 -4.25
C LYS A 93 2.94 -12.74 -3.35
N ILE A 94 2.84 -11.55 -3.94
CA ILE A 94 2.45 -10.34 -3.23
C ILE A 94 0.98 -10.44 -2.77
N VAL A 95 0.09 -11.02 -3.59
CA VAL A 95 -1.29 -11.33 -3.18
C VAL A 95 -1.27 -12.18 -1.91
N HIS A 96 -0.50 -13.27 -1.91
CA HIS A 96 -0.43 -14.16 -0.75
C HIS A 96 0.08 -13.45 0.50
N ILE A 97 1.15 -12.65 0.39
CA ILE A 97 1.71 -11.87 1.50
C ILE A 97 0.65 -10.93 2.10
N LEU A 98 -0.04 -10.15 1.26
CA LEU A 98 -1.08 -9.22 1.70
C LEU A 98 -2.28 -9.95 2.31
N LEU A 99 -2.64 -11.12 1.77
CA LEU A 99 -3.70 -11.95 2.33
C LEU A 99 -3.33 -12.51 3.72
N LEU A 100 -2.08 -12.91 3.94
CA LEU A 100 -1.59 -13.35 5.25
C LEU A 100 -1.58 -12.22 6.28
N LYS A 101 -1.32 -10.99 5.83
CA LYS A 101 -1.49 -9.77 6.64
C LYS A 101 -2.97 -9.38 6.83
N GLY A 102 -3.94 -10.14 6.31
CA GLY A 102 -5.37 -9.88 6.54
C GLY A 102 -6.00 -8.83 5.62
N ALA A 103 -5.27 -8.29 4.63
CA ALA A 103 -5.86 -7.41 3.63
C ALA A 103 -6.85 -8.19 2.75
N ARG A 104 -8.03 -7.64 2.51
CA ARG A 104 -9.08 -8.25 1.69
C ARG A 104 -9.78 -7.17 0.86
N ILE A 105 -10.22 -7.53 -0.33
CA ILE A 105 -11.05 -6.64 -1.15
C ILE A 105 -12.46 -6.64 -0.57
N LYS A 106 -12.91 -5.48 -0.08
CA LYS A 106 -14.31 -5.27 0.34
C LYS A 106 -15.19 -5.34 -0.92
N ARG A 107 -16.29 -6.08 -0.86
CA ARG A 107 -17.25 -6.05 -1.96
C ARG A 107 -17.92 -4.67 -1.99
N PRO A 108 -18.05 -4.05 -3.18
CA PRO A 108 -18.79 -2.80 -3.29
C PRO A 108 -20.24 -3.02 -2.85
N HIS A 109 -20.87 -1.95 -2.40
CA HIS A 109 -22.29 -1.96 -2.11
C HIS A 109 -23.10 -2.23 -3.37
N ASP A 110 -24.35 -2.68 -3.18
CA ASP A 110 -25.31 -2.77 -4.27
C ASP A 110 -25.55 -1.39 -4.89
N TYR A 111 -25.88 -1.36 -6.18
CA TYR A 111 -26.18 -0.13 -6.92
C TYR A 111 -27.29 0.70 -6.25
N PHE A 112 -28.26 0.05 -5.59
CA PHE A 112 -29.36 0.70 -4.90
C PHE A 112 -29.15 0.84 -3.38
N CYS A 113 -27.92 0.67 -2.89
CA CYS A 113 -27.63 0.78 -1.47
C CYS A 113 -27.94 2.19 -0.93
N LYS A 114 -28.52 2.24 0.27
CA LYS A 114 -28.92 3.47 0.98
C LYS A 114 -28.21 3.65 2.33
N CYS A 115 -27.13 2.91 2.56
CA CYS A 115 -26.29 3.13 3.73
C CYS A 115 -25.83 4.59 3.77
N THR A 116 -25.88 5.18 4.96
CA THR A 116 -25.50 6.57 5.24
C THR A 116 -24.13 6.59 5.89
#